data_AF-A0A7V2SSJ8-F1
#
_entry.id   AF-A0A7V2SSJ8-F1
#
_cell.length_a   1.000
_cell.length_b   1.000
_cell.length_c   1.000
_cell.angle_alpha   90.00
_cell.angle_beta   90.00
_cell.angle_gamma   90.00
#
_symmetry.space_group_name_H-M   'P 1'
#
loop_
_entity.id
_entity.type
_entity.pdbx_description
1 polymer ?
#
loop_
_entity_poly.entity_id
_entity_poly.type
_entity_poly.pdbx_seq_one_letter_code
_entity_poly.pdbx_strand_id
1 'polypeptide(L)'
;KGIALTSSAFATGISWFPYVLTFAAVLFAFSTMISWSYYGMRAWTYLFGHGKAQEMSYKVLFLIFIIIGASVKLGAVLSFSDAMLFAMALPNIVGLYFLAPVVKRELASFMAKIKSGEIKVNN
;
A
#
# COMPACT_ATOMS: atom_id res chain seq x y z
N LYS A 1 -13.69 12.71 -8.95
CA LYS A 1 -13.48 14.00 -9.65
C LYS A 1 -12.01 14.28 -10.01
N GLY A 2 -11.00 13.76 -9.29
CA GLY A 2 -9.58 14.02 -9.60
C GLY A 2 -9.15 13.68 -11.03
N ILE A 3 -9.24 12.40 -11.43
CA ILE A 3 -8.83 11.96 -12.79
C ILE A 3 -9.63 12.69 -13.89
N ALA A 4 -10.93 12.88 -13.69
CA ALA A 4 -11.78 13.61 -14.63
C ALA A 4 -11.40 15.09 -14.76
N LEU A 5 -11.02 15.74 -13.65
CA LEU A 5 -10.57 17.14 -13.65
C LEU A 5 -9.22 17.28 -14.37
N THR A 6 -8.26 16.40 -14.08
CA THR A 6 -6.97 16.36 -14.77
C THR A 6 -7.16 16.09 -16.26
N SER A 7 -7.97 15.10 -16.62
CA SER A 7 -8.28 14.78 -18.02
C SER A 7 -8.91 15.97 -18.75
N SER A 8 -9.88 16.65 -18.13
CA SER A 8 -10.53 17.83 -18.71
C SER A 8 -9.59 19.02 -18.90
N ALA A 9 -8.65 19.24 -17.97
CA ALA A 9 -7.66 20.32 -18.05
C ALA A 9 -6.60 20.06 -19.12
N PHE A 10 -6.15 18.81 -19.27
CA PHE A 10 -5.18 18.45 -20.31
C PHE A 10 -5.82 18.36 -21.70
N ALA A 11 -7.09 17.99 -21.81
CA ALA A 11 -7.83 17.99 -23.08
C ALA A 11 -7.90 19.40 -23.71
N THR A 12 -7.75 20.47 -22.92
CA THR A 12 -7.74 21.86 -23.41
C THR A 12 -6.45 22.20 -24.16
N GLY A 13 -5.34 21.49 -23.92
CA GLY A 13 -4.05 21.71 -24.59
C GLY A 13 -3.61 20.58 -25.52
N ILE A 14 -3.96 19.32 -25.21
CA ILE A 14 -3.59 18.13 -25.98
C ILE A 14 -4.77 17.15 -25.99
N SER A 15 -5.48 17.06 -27.12
CA SER A 15 -6.73 16.30 -27.27
C SER A 15 -6.59 14.79 -27.08
N TRP A 16 -5.40 14.19 -27.32
CA TRP A 16 -5.16 12.75 -27.18
C TRP A 16 -4.66 12.31 -25.81
N PHE A 17 -4.21 13.25 -24.96
CA PHE A 17 -3.65 12.98 -23.64
C PHE A 17 -4.59 12.23 -22.68
N PRO A 18 -5.92 12.47 -22.69
CA PRO A 18 -6.88 11.71 -21.88
C PRO A 18 -6.77 10.17 -22.01
N TYR A 19 -6.47 9.66 -23.20
CA TYR A 19 -6.35 8.21 -23.43
C TYR A 19 -5.11 7.63 -22.74
N VAL A 20 -3.97 8.32 -22.86
CA VAL A 20 -2.72 7.92 -22.20
C VAL A 20 -2.85 8.02 -20.68
N LEU A 21 -3.46 9.09 -20.18
CA LEU A 21 -3.72 9.26 -18.75
C LEU A 21 -4.62 8.13 -18.21
N THR A 22 -5.64 7.73 -18.96
CA THR A 22 -6.52 6.62 -18.58
C THR A 22 -5.75 5.30 -18.51
N PHE A 23 -4.93 5.00 -19.51
CA PHE A 23 -4.10 3.80 -19.52
C PHE A 23 -3.11 3.76 -18.35
N ALA A 24 -2.42 4.87 -18.10
CA ALA A 24 -1.50 4.99 -16.96
C ALA A 24 -2.22 4.83 -15.61
N ALA A 25 -3.42 5.42 -15.47
CA ALA A 25 -4.23 5.30 -14.25
C ALA A 25 -4.69 3.87 -13.99
N VAL A 26 -5.08 3.12 -15.03
CA VAL A 26 -5.45 1.70 -14.91
C VAL A 26 -4.25 0.85 -14.46
N LEU A 27 -3.08 1.04 -15.08
CA LEU A 27 -1.85 0.33 -14.68
C LEU A 27 -1.45 0.65 -13.23
N PHE A 28 -1.56 1.92 -12.84
CA PHE A 28 -1.27 2.35 -11.47
C PHE A 28 -2.26 1.78 -10.45
N ALA A 29 -3.55 1.74 -10.78
CA ALA A 29 -4.56 1.11 -9.94
C ALA A 29 -4.29 -0.39 -9.79
N PHE A 30 -3.92 -1.06 -10.88
CA PHE A 30 -3.59 -2.48 -10.87
C PHE A 30 -2.36 -2.81 -10.02
N SER A 31 -1.27 -2.05 -10.18
CA SER A 31 -0.06 -2.25 -9.36
C SER A 31 -0.35 -2.04 -7.88
N THR A 32 -1.12 -1.00 -7.54
CA THR A 32 -1.55 -0.71 -6.17
C THR A 32 -2.37 -1.86 -5.60
N MET A 33 -3.34 -2.38 -6.35
CA MET A 33 -4.16 -3.53 -5.91
C MET A 33 -3.31 -4.77 -5.61
N ILE A 34 -2.27 -5.04 -6.41
CA ILE A 34 -1.37 -6.18 -6.17
C ILE A 34 -0.62 -6.00 -4.84
N SER A 35 -0.03 -4.82 -4.61
CA SER A 35 0.70 -4.53 -3.37
C SER A 35 -0.18 -4.69 -2.14
N TRP A 36 -1.39 -4.11 -2.16
CA TRP A 36 -2.33 -4.22 -1.05
C TRP A 36 -2.87 -5.63 -0.86
N SER A 37 -3.10 -6.38 -1.94
CA SER A 37 -3.46 -7.80 -1.87
C SER A 37 -2.39 -8.61 -1.13
N TYR A 38 -1.12 -8.39 -1.47
CA TYR A 38 0.01 -9.07 -0.82
C TYR A 38 0.12 -8.70 0.67
N TYR A 39 0.08 -7.41 1.00
CA TYR A 39 0.17 -6.97 2.40
C TYR A 39 -0.98 -7.50 3.25
N GLY A 40 -2.21 -7.46 2.74
CA GLY A 40 -3.36 -7.99 3.47
C GLY A 40 -3.31 -9.51 3.60
N MET A 41 -2.78 -10.24 2.61
CA MET A 41 -2.57 -11.70 2.74
C MET A 41 -1.57 -12.01 3.86
N ARG A 42 -0.47 -11.26 3.95
CA ARG A 42 0.52 -11.42 5.02
C ARG A 42 -0.07 -11.11 6.40
N ALA A 43 -0.87 -10.05 6.50
CA ALA A 43 -1.59 -9.71 7.72
C ALA A 43 -2.60 -10.82 8.10
N TRP A 44 -3.32 -11.36 7.12
CA TRP A 44 -4.30 -12.43 7.33
C TRP A 44 -3.64 -13.72 7.82
N THR A 45 -2.54 -14.15 7.20
CA THR A 45 -1.80 -15.34 7.63
C THR A 45 -1.09 -15.15 8.97
N TYR A 46 -0.74 -13.91 9.32
CA TYR A 46 -0.21 -13.58 10.65
C TYR A 46 -1.29 -13.73 11.74
N LEU A 47 -2.52 -13.28 11.47
CA LEU A 47 -3.63 -13.32 12.44
C LEU A 47 -4.28 -14.71 12.57
N PHE A 48 -4.51 -15.40 11.45
CA PHE A 48 -5.29 -16.65 11.39
C PHE A 48 -4.44 -17.89 11.11
N GLY A 49 -3.12 -17.74 11.07
CA GLY A 49 -2.17 -18.80 10.77
C GLY A 49 -2.00 -19.08 9.27
N HIS A 50 -1.05 -19.97 8.97
CA HIS A 50 -0.69 -20.34 7.60
C HIS A 50 -1.48 -21.56 7.15
N GLY A 51 -2.07 -21.50 5.96
CA GLY A 51 -2.76 -22.64 5.36
C GLY A 51 -3.49 -22.28 4.07
N LYS A 52 -3.68 -23.29 3.21
CA LYS A 52 -4.36 -23.11 1.91
C LYS A 52 -5.79 -22.59 2.05
N ALA A 53 -6.49 -22.98 3.11
CA ALA A 53 -7.86 -22.54 3.39
C ALA A 53 -7.91 -21.04 3.75
N GLN A 54 -6.97 -20.57 4.58
CA GLN A 54 -6.84 -19.18 5.01
C GLN A 54 -6.41 -18.27 3.85
N GLU A 55 -5.48 -18.73 3.01
CA GLU A 55 -5.12 -17.98 1.80
C GLU A 55 -6.28 -17.88 0.81
N MET A 56 -7.03 -18.96 0.63
CA MET A 56 -8.18 -18.97 -0.26
C MET A 56 -9.30 -18.08 0.27
N SER A 57 -9.58 -18.11 1.57
CA SER A 57 -10.61 -17.26 2.18
C SER A 57 -10.28 -15.78 2.01
N TYR A 58 -9.01 -15.39 2.22
CA TYR A 58 -8.57 -14.01 1.97
C TYR A 58 -8.73 -13.61 0.50
N LYS A 59 -8.33 -14.47 -0.46
CA LYS A 59 -8.46 -14.18 -1.90
C LYS A 59 -9.93 -13.98 -2.29
N VAL A 60 -10.83 -14.82 -1.81
CA VAL A 60 -12.28 -14.70 -2.06
C VAL A 60 -12.80 -13.40 -1.47
N LEU A 61 -12.47 -13.10 -0.21
CA LEU A 61 -12.87 -11.87 0.46
C LEU A 61 -12.37 -10.63 -0.31
N PHE A 62 -11.10 -10.62 -0.70
CA PHE A 62 -10.48 -9.52 -1.44
C PHE A 62 -11.18 -9.26 -2.78
N LEU A 63 -11.52 -10.30 -3.54
CA LEU A 63 -12.25 -10.16 -4.80
C LEU A 63 -13.66 -9.60 -4.59
N ILE A 64 -14.37 -10.02 -3.54
CA ILE A 64 -15.68 -9.47 -3.19
C ILE A 64 -15.57 -7.98 -2.88
N PHE A 65 -14.58 -7.58 -2.09
CA PHE A 65 -14.35 -6.17 -1.78
C PHE A 65 -13.99 -5.32 -3.00
N ILE A 66 -13.33 -5.88 -4.01
CA ILE A 66 -13.10 -5.17 -5.29
C ILE A 66 -14.42 -4.85 -5.98
N ILE A 67 -15.34 -5.82 -6.06
CA ILE A 67 -16.65 -5.63 -6.71
C ILE A 67 -17.47 -4.57 -5.96
N ILE A 68 -17.48 -4.65 -4.64
CA ILE A 68 -18.15 -3.66 -3.78
C ILE A 68 -17.51 -2.28 -3.97
N GLY A 69 -16.18 -2.18 -3.88
CA GLY A 69 -15.43 -0.93 -4.02
C GLY A 69 -15.65 -0.25 -5.37
N ALA A 70 -15.76 -1.03 -6.46
CA ALA A 70 -16.09 -0.52 -7.79
C ALA A 70 -17.53 0.01 -7.90
N SER A 71 -18.43 -0.45 -7.03
CA SER A 71 -19.86 -0.09 -7.03
C SER A 71 -20.20 1.08 -6.08
N VAL A 72 -19.32 1.39 -5.11
CA VAL A 72 -19.54 2.45 -4.12
C VAL A 72 -19.10 3.82 -4.65
N LYS A 73 -19.76 4.89 -4.19
CA LYS A 73 -19.40 6.26 -4.54
C LYS A 73 -17.96 6.57 -4.10
N LEU A 74 -17.16 7.16 -5.00
CA LEU A 74 -15.76 7.52 -4.75
C LEU A 74 -15.54 8.27 -3.43
N GLY A 75 -16.40 9.24 -3.10
CA GLY A 75 -16.26 9.99 -1.85
C GLY A 75 -16.34 9.11 -0.60
N ALA A 76 -17.26 8.13 -0.58
CA ALA A 76 -17.38 7.21 0.54
C ALA A 76 -16.18 6.25 0.63
N VAL A 77 -15.67 5.79 -0.52
CA VAL A 77 -14.45 4.96 -0.56
C VAL A 77 -13.25 5.73 0.01
N LEU A 78 -13.06 6.98 -0.40
CA LEU A 78 -11.96 7.81 0.10
C LEU A 78 -12.06 8.05 1.61
N SER A 79 -13.24 8.45 2.11
CA SER A 79 -13.44 8.64 3.56
C SER A 79 -13.22 7.36 4.37
N PHE A 80 -13.63 6.21 3.83
CA PHE A 80 -13.38 4.92 4.46
C PHE A 80 -11.88 4.57 4.45
N SER A 81 -11.18 4.78 3.34
CA SER A 81 -9.73 4.57 3.23
C SER A 81 -8.96 5.46 4.21
N ASP A 82 -9.30 6.73 4.33
CA ASP A 82 -8.65 7.65 5.27
C ASP A 82 -8.85 7.19 6.73
N ALA A 83 -10.05 6.76 7.09
CA ALA A 83 -10.33 6.22 8.42
C ALA A 83 -9.52 4.94 8.72
N MET A 84 -9.39 4.04 7.74
CA MET A 84 -8.59 2.82 7.87
C MET A 84 -7.10 3.12 7.99
N LEU A 85 -6.57 4.02 7.15
CA LEU A 85 -5.16 4.46 7.22
C LEU A 85 -4.86 5.09 8.58
N PHE A 86 -5.76 5.93 9.09
CA PHE A 86 -5.63 6.53 10.41
C PHE A 86 -5.61 5.46 11.53
N ALA A 87 -6.56 4.52 11.47
CA ALA A 87 -6.64 3.43 12.44
C ALA A 87 -5.39 2.52 12.44
N MET A 88 -4.76 2.31 11.29
CA MET A 88 -3.52 1.55 11.18
C MET A 88 -2.29 2.36 11.60
N ALA A 89 -2.25 3.65 11.28
CA ALA A 89 -1.13 4.54 11.58
C ALA A 89 -0.95 4.74 13.09
N LEU A 90 -2.04 4.88 13.85
CA LEU A 90 -2.00 5.08 15.30
C LEU A 90 -1.18 4.02 16.05
N PRO A 91 -1.52 2.71 16.01
CA PRO A 91 -0.75 1.69 16.71
C PRO A 91 0.67 1.57 16.15
N ASN A 92 0.88 1.81 14.85
CA ASN A 92 2.21 1.74 14.25
C ASN A 92 3.15 2.84 14.79
N ILE A 93 2.67 4.09 14.86
CA ILE A 93 3.43 5.23 15.38
C ILE A 93 3.75 5.03 16.87
N VAL A 94 2.77 4.57 17.65
CA VAL A 94 2.99 4.27 19.07
C VAL A 94 4.04 3.17 19.25
N GLY A 95 3.95 2.09 18.47
CA GLY A 95 4.97 1.04 18.47
C GLY A 95 6.35 1.56 18.10
N LEU A 96 6.44 2.37 17.03
CA LEU A 96 7.70 2.97 16.59
C LEU A 96 8.31 3.88 17.66
N TYR A 97 7.49 4.64 18.38
CA TYR A 97 7.97 5.50 19.47
C TYR A 97 8.67 4.69 20.57
N PHE A 98 8.08 3.56 20.99
CA PHE A 98 8.69 2.66 21.97
C PHE A 98 9.91 1.90 21.41
N LEU A 99 9.90 1.56 20.12
CA LEU A 99 10.99 0.86 19.44
C LEU A 99 12.14 1.79 19.01
N ALA A 100 11.93 3.10 18.98
CA ALA A 100 12.92 4.10 18.57
C ALA A 100 14.31 3.93 19.23
N PRO A 101 14.44 3.73 20.56
CA PRO A 101 15.76 3.49 21.17
C PRO A 101 16.41 2.18 20.72
N VAL A 102 15.62 1.13 20.48
CA VAL A 102 16.12 -0.16 19.98
C VAL A 102 16.64 0.00 18.56
N VAL A 103 15.86 0.62 17.67
CA VAL A 103 16.27 0.90 16.28
C VAL A 103 17.53 1.75 16.25
N LYS A 104 17.64 2.77 17.10
CA LYS A 104 18.85 3.61 17.20
C LYS A 104 20.08 2.78 17.59
N ARG A 105 19.96 1.85 18.53
CA ARG A 105 21.05 0.96 18.95
C ARG A 105 21.45 0.00 17.83
N GLU A 106 20.48 -0.65 17.18
CA GLU A 106 20.74 -1.57 16.08
C GLU A 106 21.38 -0.84 14.89
N LEU A 107 20.94 0.38 14.57
CA LEU A 107 21.55 1.21 13.53
C LEU A 107 23.01 1.57 13.86
N ALA A 108 23.31 1.94 15.11
CA ALA A 108 24.68 2.23 15.54
C ALA A 108 25.58 0.99 15.44
N SER A 109 25.07 -0.18 15.86
CA SER A 109 25.77 -1.47 15.74
C SER A 109 26.01 -1.85 14.27
N PHE A 110 25.00 -1.71 13.41
CA PHE A 110 25.11 -1.97 11.97
C PHE A 110 26.14 -1.06 11.31
N MET A 111 26.13 0.23 11.63
CA MET A 111 27.09 1.20 11.10
C MET A 111 28.52 0.92 11.58
N ALA A 112 28.70 0.47 12.82
CA ALA A 112 30.00 0.04 13.35
C ALA A 112 30.54 -1.18 12.59
N LYS A 113 29.69 -2.18 12.30
CA LYS A 113 30.04 -3.38 11.53
C LYS A 113 30.36 -3.11 10.05
N ILE A 114 29.71 -2.09 9.46
CA ILE A 114 30.10 -1.60 8.13
C ILE A 114 31.49 -0.97 8.19
N LYS A 115 31.77 -0.12 9.19
CA LYS A 115 33.06 0.56 9.34
C LYS A 115 34.21 -0.40 9.68
N SER A 116 33.96 -1.47 10.42
CA SER A 116 34.97 -2.50 10.71
C SER A 116 35.25 -3.44 9.54
N GLY A 117 34.48 -3.36 8.45
CA GLY A 117 34.64 -4.19 7.26
C GLY A 117 34.06 -5.60 7.39
N GLU A 118 33.39 -5.93 8.50
CA GLU A 118 32.68 -7.20 8.69
C GLU A 118 31.49 -7.34 7.75
N ILE A 119 30.81 -6.23 7.45
CA ILE A 119 29.71 -6.18 6.48
C ILE A 119 30.24 -5.51 5.22
N LYS A 120 30.53 -6.33 4.19
CA LYS A 120 30.79 -5.82 2.85
C LYS A 120 29.49 -5.28 2.27
N VAL A 121 29.43 -3.97 2.04
CA VAL A 121 28.37 -3.35 1.24
C VAL A 121 28.55 -3.90 -0.17
N ASN A 122 27.67 -4.83 -0.58
CA ASN A 122 27.73 -5.41 -1.91
C ASN A 122 27.32 -4.30 -2.89
N ASN A 123 28.31 -3.82 -3.64
CA ASN A 123 28.18 -2.74 -4.62
C ASN A 123 27.77 -3.32 -5.98
#